data_AF-A0A821T3Q0-F1
#
_entry.id   AF-A0A821T3Q0-F1
#
_cell.length_a   1.000
_cell.length_b   1.000
_cell.length_c   1.000
_cell.angle_alpha   90.00
_cell.angle_beta   90.00
_cell.angle_gamma   90.00
#
_symmetry.space_group_name_H-M   'P 1'
#
loop_
_entity.id
_entity.type
_entity.pdbx_description
1 polymer ?
#
loop_
_entity_poly.entity_id
_entity_poly.type
_entity_poly.pdbx_seq_one_letter_code
_entity_poly.pdbx_strand_id
1 'polypeptide(L)'
;ILVALGPLSKEHYRRIAPPNSFIYTNDFSTAKALAKHMYDIINNEKLFRFYHKWRQYYYTGYTASELEKYRLCEICHRLNTMTRRQHYPDVKAFFTQQC
;
A
#
# COMPACT_ATOMS: atom_id res chain seq x y z
N ILE A 1 6.56 -5.36 4.64
CA ILE A 1 6.07 -4.32 5.55
C ILE A 1 5.14 -3.35 4.83
N LEU A 2 4.09 -2.84 5.50
CA LEU A 2 3.20 -1.82 4.95
C LEU A 2 3.77 -0.42 5.25
N VAL A 3 3.72 0.49 4.27
CA VAL A 3 4.10 1.89 4.43
C VAL A 3 2.84 2.74 4.26
N ALA A 4 2.45 3.48 5.31
CA ALA A 4 1.27 4.31 5.33
C ALA A 4 1.64 5.76 5.01
N LEU A 5 1.30 6.18 3.79
CA LEU A 5 1.41 7.55 3.31
C LEU A 5 0.01 8.14 3.15
N GLY A 6 -0.21 9.34 3.68
CA GLY A 6 -1.47 10.05 3.49
C GLY A 6 -1.65 11.25 4.42
N PRO A 7 -2.75 12.00 4.24
CA PRO A 7 -3.03 13.22 5.00
C PRO A 7 -3.56 12.94 6.42
N LEU A 8 -3.99 11.70 6.70
CA LEU A 8 -4.55 11.33 7.99
C LEU A 8 -3.47 11.12 9.04
N SER A 9 -3.81 11.36 10.31
CA SER A 9 -2.90 11.16 11.42
C SER A 9 -2.54 9.68 11.62
N LYS A 10 -1.39 9.41 12.24
CA LYS A 10 -0.95 8.05 12.64
C LYS A 10 -2.04 7.29 13.41
N GLU A 11 -2.81 7.99 14.23
CA GLU A 11 -3.87 7.40 15.05
C GLU A 11 -5.04 6.87 14.21
N HIS A 12 -5.34 7.47 13.06
CA HIS A 12 -6.31 6.89 12.13
C HIS A 12 -5.89 5.50 11.66
N TYR A 13 -4.62 5.35 11.29
CA TYR A 13 -4.09 4.07 10.84
C TYR A 13 -4.04 3.04 11.98
N ARG A 14 -3.71 3.45 13.21
CA ARG A 14 -3.72 2.55 14.38
C ARG A 14 -5.09 1.95 14.70
N ARG A 15 -6.17 2.67 14.42
CA ARG A 15 -7.54 2.18 14.66
C ARG A 15 -7.96 1.06 13.71
N ILE A 16 -7.36 0.98 12.52
CA ILE A 16 -7.75 0.02 11.47
C ILE A 16 -6.68 -1.04 11.21
N ALA A 17 -5.41 -0.70 11.39
CA ALA A 17 -4.30 -1.57 11.08
C ALA A 17 -3.97 -2.47 12.27
N PRO A 18 -3.59 -3.73 12.05
CA PRO A 18 -3.05 -4.56 13.11
C PRO A 18 -1.87 -3.87 13.83
N PRO A 19 -1.69 -4.09 15.15
CA PRO A 19 -0.57 -3.52 15.87
C PRO A 19 0.78 -3.85 15.23
N ASN A 20 1.69 -2.88 15.18
CA ASN A 20 3.04 -3.03 14.62
C ASN A 20 3.10 -3.53 13.16
N SER A 21 2.04 -3.35 12.37
CA SER A 21 1.98 -3.85 10.99
C SER A 21 2.43 -2.87 9.92
N PHE A 22 2.58 -1.58 10.27
CA PHE A 22 2.88 -0.51 9.34
C PHE A 22 3.93 0.47 9.84
N ILE A 23 4.55 1.17 8.90
CA ILE A 23 5.42 2.32 9.12
C ILE A 23 4.66 3.57 8.67
N TYR A 24 4.54 4.57 9.55
CA TYR A 24 3.93 5.85 9.20
C TYR A 24 4.98 6.80 8.65
N THR A 25 4.78 7.33 7.45
CA THR A 25 5.82 8.12 6.76
C THR A 25 6.18 9.39 7.51
N ASN A 26 5.21 10.05 8.15
CA ASN A 26 5.45 11.33 8.83
C ASN A 26 6.17 11.17 10.19
N ASP A 27 6.50 9.95 10.60
CA ASP A 27 7.45 9.72 11.71
C ASP A 27 8.91 10.03 11.29
N PHE A 28 9.19 10.19 9.98
CA PHE A 28 10.53 10.40 9.44
C PHE A 28 10.63 11.78 8.81
N SER A 29 11.71 12.50 9.13
CA SER A 29 11.97 13.85 8.59
C SER A 29 12.35 13.85 7.11
N THR A 30 12.84 12.73 6.58
CA THR A 30 13.26 12.62 5.18
C THR A 30 12.98 11.23 4.62
N ALA A 31 12.79 11.14 3.29
CA ALA A 31 12.69 9.87 2.58
C ALA A 31 13.94 8.99 2.79
N LYS A 32 15.13 9.59 2.90
CA LYS A 32 16.38 8.88 3.19
C LYS A 32 16.38 8.22 4.57
N ALA A 33 15.84 8.90 5.59
CA ALA A 33 15.70 8.33 6.92
C ALA A 33 14.73 7.13 6.93
N LEU A 34 13.60 7.26 6.25
CA LEU A 34 12.66 6.15 6.07
C LEU A 34 13.31 4.97 5.34
N ALA A 35 14.01 5.22 4.23
CA ALA A 35 14.70 4.19 3.47
C ALA A 35 15.76 3.46 4.30
N LYS A 36 16.53 4.19 5.12
CA LYS A 36 17.49 3.61 6.06
C LYS A 36 16.79 2.71 7.08
N HIS A 37 15.71 3.17 7.70
CA HIS A 37 14.93 2.36 8.65
C HIS A 37 14.38 1.09 8.01
N MET A 38 13.86 1.18 6.79
CA MET A 38 13.39 0.01 6.03
C MET A 38 14.54 -0.97 5.73
N TYR A 39 15.72 -0.46 5.36
CA TYR A 39 16.91 -1.28 5.15
C TYR A 39 17.33 -2.01 6.42
N ASP A 40 17.33 -1.34 7.56
CA ASP A 40 17.66 -1.94 8.86
C ASP A 40 16.66 -3.04 9.23
N ILE A 41 15.38 -2.87 8.92
CA ILE A 41 14.36 -3.90 9.13
C ILE A 41 14.60 -5.13 8.25
N ILE A 42 14.87 -4.94 6.96
CA ILE A 42 15.04 -6.06 6.02
C ILE A 42 16.27 -6.90 6.38
N ASN A 43 17.34 -6.26 6.87
CA ASN A 43 18.58 -6.95 7.24
C ASN A 43 18.59 -7.49 8.68
N ASN A 44 17.56 -7.17 9.48
CA ASN A 44 17.43 -7.65 10.85
C ASN A 44 16.24 -8.60 10.97
N GLU A 45 16.53 -9.90 11.02
CA GLU A 45 15.53 -10.96 11.06
C GLU A 45 14.54 -10.83 12.25
N LYS A 46 15.02 -10.37 13.43
CA LYS A 46 14.15 -10.14 14.59
C LYS A 46 13.18 -9.00 14.35
N LEU A 47 13.68 -7.89 13.80
CA LEU A 47 12.87 -6.71 13.50
C LEU A 47 11.88 -7.01 12.36
N PHE A 48 12.32 -7.72 11.33
CA PHE A 48 11.45 -8.20 10.26
C PHE A 48 10.31 -9.05 10.80
N ARG A 49 10.61 -10.06 11.64
CA ARG A 49 9.58 -10.89 12.28
C ARG A 49 8.62 -10.08 13.14
N PHE A 50 9.13 -9.11 13.91
CA PHE A 50 8.31 -8.24 14.73
C PHE A 50 7.22 -7.53 13.90
N TYR A 51 7.59 -6.92 12.78
CA TYR A 51 6.66 -6.22 11.90
C TYR A 51 5.75 -7.14 11.06
N HIS A 52 6.05 -8.44 11.01
CA HIS A 52 5.26 -9.43 10.29
C HIS A 52 4.43 -10.35 11.21
N LYS A 53 4.58 -10.22 12.53
CA LYS A 53 3.89 -11.04 13.55
C LYS A 53 2.38 -10.98 13.44
N TRP A 54 1.82 -9.83 13.07
CA TRP A 54 0.38 -9.64 12.89
C TRP A 54 -0.25 -10.66 11.92
N ARG A 55 0.50 -11.18 10.94
CA ARG A 55 -0.02 -12.17 9.98
C ARG A 55 -0.47 -13.48 10.61
N GLN A 56 -0.06 -13.75 11.85
CA GLN A 56 -0.48 -14.93 12.61
C GLN A 56 -1.89 -14.80 13.19
N TYR A 57 -2.37 -13.57 13.37
CA TYR A 57 -3.61 -13.28 14.10
C TYR A 57 -4.67 -12.55 13.27
N TYR A 58 -4.27 -12.00 12.12
CA TYR A 58 -5.14 -11.22 11.24
C TYR A 58 -5.08 -11.79 9.83
N TYR A 59 -6.25 -11.86 9.18
CA TYR A 59 -6.40 -12.25 7.78
C TYR A 59 -6.90 -11.06 6.95
N THR A 60 -6.64 -11.10 5.65
CA THR A 60 -7.23 -10.12 4.73
C THR A 60 -8.70 -10.47 4.56
N GLY A 61 -9.60 -9.49 4.73
CA GLY A 61 -11.05 -9.71 4.65
C GLY A 61 -11.56 -10.25 3.30
N TYR A 62 -10.70 -10.21 2.27
CA TYR A 62 -10.94 -10.85 0.99
C TYR A 62 -9.65 -11.51 0.49
N THR A 63 -9.79 -12.67 -0.13
CA THR A 63 -8.76 -13.33 -0.93
C THR A 63 -8.65 -12.67 -2.30
N ALA A 64 -7.52 -12.88 -2.98
CA ALA A 64 -7.38 -12.41 -4.36
C ALA A 64 -8.50 -12.95 -5.26
N SER A 65 -8.81 -14.25 -5.16
CA SER A 65 -9.88 -14.89 -5.91
C SER A 65 -11.26 -14.27 -5.69
N GLU A 66 -11.59 -13.85 -4.46
CA GLU A 66 -12.86 -13.19 -4.16
C GLU A 66 -12.92 -11.79 -4.81
N LEU A 67 -11.80 -11.07 -4.85
CA LEU A 67 -11.75 -9.73 -5.45
C LEU A 67 -11.70 -9.74 -6.97
N GLU A 68 -11.12 -10.76 -7.61
CA GLU A 68 -10.98 -10.83 -9.07
C GLU A 68 -12.33 -10.72 -9.78
N LYS A 69 -13.39 -11.35 -9.25
CA LYS A 69 -14.72 -11.25 -9.85
C LYS A 69 -15.24 -9.81 -9.89
N TYR A 70 -15.06 -9.06 -8.80
CA TYR A 70 -15.48 -7.66 -8.73
C TYR A 70 -14.62 -6.77 -9.63
N ARG A 71 -13.30 -6.97 -9.64
CA ARG A 71 -12.37 -6.22 -10.49
C ARG A 71 -12.66 -6.42 -11.97
N LEU A 72 -12.89 -7.66 -12.40
CA LEU A 72 -13.21 -7.98 -13.78
C LEU A 72 -14.57 -7.39 -14.18
N CYS A 73 -15.56 -7.42 -13.29
CA CYS A 73 -16.85 -6.76 -13.52
C CYS A 73 -16.68 -5.24 -13.68
N GLU A 74 -15.90 -4.61 -12.81
CA GLU A 74 -15.62 -3.17 -12.90
C GLU A 74 -14.88 -2.80 -14.20
N ILE A 75 -13.88 -3.59 -14.60
CA ILE A 75 -13.18 -3.41 -15.88
C ILE A 75 -14.15 -3.56 -17.04
N CYS A 76 -14.97 -4.60 -17.05
CA CYS A 76 -15.96 -4.83 -18.10
C CYS A 76 -16.95 -3.66 -18.18
N HIS A 77 -17.46 -3.20 -17.04
CA HIS A 77 -18.34 -2.03 -17.00
C HIS A 77 -17.66 -0.80 -17.59
N ARG A 78 -16.45 -0.47 -17.12
CA ARG A 78 -15.68 0.69 -17.62
C ARG A 78 -15.41 0.59 -19.12
N LEU A 79 -15.03 -0.59 -19.64
CA LEU A 79 -14.79 -0.78 -21.08
C LEU A 79 -16.05 -0.54 -21.92
N ASN A 80 -17.24 -0.82 -21.37
CA ASN A 80 -18.50 -0.68 -22.09
C ASN A 80 -19.20 0.68 -21.85
N THR A 81 -18.88 1.39 -20.77
CA THR A 81 -19.54 2.66 -20.42
C THR A 81 -18.64 3.88 -20.53
N MET A 82 -17.30 3.74 -20.47
CA MET A 82 -16.40 4.86 -20.67
C MET A 82 -16.36 5.26 -22.15
N THR A 83 -16.94 6.41 -22.45
CA THR A 83 -16.86 7.06 -23.78
C THR A 83 -15.50 7.74 -24.01
N ARG A 84 -14.77 8.06 -22.93
CA ARG A 84 -13.46 8.70 -23.01
C ARG A 84 -12.37 7.66 -23.24
N ARG A 85 -11.85 7.58 -24.47
CA ARG A 85 -10.63 6.84 -24.78
C ARG A 85 -9.43 7.54 -24.12
N GLN A 86 -8.91 6.96 -23.04
CA GLN A 86 -7.63 7.38 -22.46
C GLN A 86 -6.49 6.66 -23.19
N HIS A 87 -5.56 7.44 -23.73
CA HIS A 87 -4.31 6.95 -24.29
C HIS A 87 -3.18 7.73 -23.61
N TYR A 88 -2.19 7.00 -23.11
CA TYR A 88 -0.99 7.58 -22.52
C TYR A 88 0.12 7.46 -23.56
N PRO A 89 0.53 8.57 -24.22
CA PRO A 89 1.60 8.53 -25.22
C PRO A 89 2.95 8.20 -24.60
N ASP A 90 3.12 8.49 -23.31
CA ASP A 90 4.27 8.08 -22.52
C ASP A 90 3.79 7.48 -21.18
N VAL A 91 3.97 6.17 -21.05
CA VAL A 91 3.65 5.43 -19.83
C VAL A 91 4.56 5.85 -18.67
N LYS A 92 5.79 6.31 -18.95
CA LYS A 92 6.72 6.77 -17.91
C LYS A 92 6.22 8.07 -17.28
N ALA A 93 5.72 9.00 -18.09
CA ALA A 93 5.13 10.26 -17.62
C ALA A 93 3.92 10.04 -16.71
N PHE A 94 3.13 8.99 -16.94
CA PHE A 94 1.99 8.66 -16.09
C PHE A 94 2.39 8.43 -14.62
N PHE A 95 3.52 7.75 -14.38
CA PHE A 95 3.98 7.45 -13.02
C PHE A 95 4.73 8.60 -12.34
N THR A 96 5.23 9.58 -13.10
CA THR A 96 6.08 10.65 -12.56
C THR A 96 5.37 12.00 -12.37
N GLN A 97 4.20 12.21 -13.00
CA GLN A 97 3.50 13.51 -12.97
C GLN A 97 2.34 13.61 -11.97
N GLN A 98 2.12 12.58 -11.14
CA GLN A 98 1.05 12.55 -10.12
C GLN A 98 1.59 12.54 -8.68
N CYS A 99 2.83 12.97 -8.46
CA CYS A 99 3.38 13.24 -7.12
C CYS A 99 3.33 14.72 -6.78
#